data_AF-A0A803TJA7-F1
#
_entry.id   AF-A0A803TJA7-F1
#
_cell.length_a   1.000
_cell.length_b   1.000
_cell.length_c   1.000
_cell.angle_alpha   90.00
_cell.angle_beta   90.00
_cell.angle_gamma   90.00
#
_symmetry.space_group_name_H-M   'P 1'
#
loop_
_entity.id
_entity.type
_entity.pdbx_description
1 polymer ?
#
loop_
_entity_poly.entity_id
_entity_poly.type
_entity_poly.pdbx_seq_one_letter_code
_entity_poly.pdbx_strand_id
1 'polypeptide(L)' 'KLRLASCSKSPGDCSNFDKEFLNEKPRLSLGDRTLINSMDQNMFSDFSFTSPIMDKLLS' A
#
# COMPACT_ATOMS: atom_id res chain seq x y z
N LYS A 1 22.78 13.50 -16.82
CA LYS A 1 22.52 14.22 -15.55
C LYS A 1 21.86 13.26 -14.57
N LEU A 2 22.63 12.68 -13.65
CA LEU A 2 22.08 11.92 -12.53
C LEU A 2 21.38 12.91 -11.61
N ARG A 3 20.05 12.88 -11.52
CA ARG A 3 19.34 13.58 -10.44
C ARG A 3 19.41 12.67 -9.21
N LEU A 4 20.31 13.00 -8.28
CA LEU A 4 20.06 12.67 -6.87
C LEU A 4 18.82 13.47 -6.44
N ALA A 5 17.64 12.88 -6.52
CA ALA A 5 16.48 13.37 -5.78
C ALA A 5 16.47 12.63 -4.43
N SER A 6 17.30 13.09 -3.50
CA SER A 6 17.57 12.36 -2.23
C SER A 6 17.19 13.11 -0.97
N CYS A 7 16.38 14.18 -1.03
CA CYS A 7 15.82 14.80 0.18
C CYS A 7 14.31 15.00 0.03
N SER A 8 13.56 14.14 0.68
CA SER A 8 12.17 14.42 1.06
C SER A 8 12.15 15.66 1.96
N LYS A 9 11.34 16.68 1.60
CA LYS A 9 11.32 17.97 2.30
C LYS A 9 10.53 17.93 3.61
N SER A 10 9.65 16.95 3.77
CA SER A 10 8.82 16.75 4.95
C SER A 10 8.30 15.30 5.01
N PRO A 11 7.83 14.80 6.18
CA PRO A 11 7.36 13.42 6.33
C PRO A 11 6.22 12.94 5.40
N GLY A 12 5.61 13.83 4.61
CA GLY A 12 4.58 13.49 3.60
C GLY A 12 4.89 14.02 2.21
N ASP A 13 6.12 14.43 1.94
CA ASP A 13 6.51 14.94 0.62
C ASP A 13 6.52 13.81 -0.42
N CYS A 14 5.57 13.87 -1.34
CA CYS A 14 5.44 12.91 -2.43
C CYS A 14 6.08 13.40 -3.74
N SER A 15 6.95 14.43 -3.72
CA SER A 15 7.52 15.02 -4.94
C SER A 15 8.40 14.08 -5.79
N ASN A 16 8.83 12.95 -5.21
CA ASN A 16 9.57 11.90 -5.91
C ASN A 16 8.67 10.86 -6.60
N PHE A 17 7.35 10.95 -6.42
CA PHE A 17 6.37 10.07 -7.08
C PHE A 17 5.81 10.71 -8.35
N ASP A 18 5.48 9.88 -9.32
CA ASP A 18 4.88 10.34 -10.57
C ASP A 18 3.49 10.94 -10.34
N LYS A 19 3.20 12.04 -11.04
CA LYS A 19 1.94 12.79 -10.88
C LYS A 19 0.71 11.98 -11.30
N GLU A 20 0.88 10.98 -12.17
CA GLU A 20 -0.22 10.12 -12.61
C GLU A 20 -0.90 9.44 -11.42
N PHE A 21 -0.13 8.85 -10.51
CA PHE A 21 -0.64 8.20 -9.30
C PHE A 21 -1.13 9.21 -8.25
N LEU A 22 -0.46 10.37 -8.11
CA LEU A 22 -0.84 11.39 -7.12
C LEU A 22 -2.13 12.13 -7.47
N ASN A 23 -2.44 12.25 -8.77
CA ASN A 23 -3.66 12.89 -9.24
C ASN A 23 -4.88 11.96 -9.13
N GLU A 24 -4.66 10.65 -9.04
CA GLU A 24 -5.72 9.69 -8.82
C GLU A 24 -6.21 9.77 -7.36
N LYS A 25 -7.52 9.98 -7.17
CA LYS A 25 -8.07 9.96 -5.81
C LYS A 25 -7.96 8.54 -5.22
N PRO A 26 -7.47 8.38 -3.98
CA PRO A 26 -7.36 7.08 -3.33
C PRO A 26 -8.76 6.46 -3.20
N ARG A 27 -8.92 5.25 -3.74
CA ARG A 27 -10.18 4.51 -3.72
C ARG A 27 -9.92 3.01 -3.68
N LEU A 28 -10.84 2.27 -3.06
CA LEU A 28 -10.89 0.81 -3.16
C LEU A 28 -11.73 0.42 -4.37
N SER A 29 -11.14 -0.35 -5.28
CA SER A 29 -11.86 -0.93 -6.41
C SER A 29 -12.85 -1.98 -5.92
N LEU A 30 -14.00 -2.10 -6.60
CA LEU A 30 -14.97 -3.15 -6.32
C LEU A 30 -14.42 -4.49 -6.81
N GLY A 31 -14.46 -5.51 -5.95
CA GLY A 31 -14.12 -6.89 -6.31
C GLY A 31 -15.32 -7.63 -6.90
N ASP A 32 -15.06 -8.58 -7.80
CA ASP A 32 -16.09 -9.50 -8.31
C ASP A 32 -16.45 -10.52 -7.22
N ARG A 33 -17.67 -10.42 -6.71
CA ARG A 33 -18.16 -11.32 -5.64
C ARG A 33 -18.19 -12.78 -6.06
N THR A 34 -18.48 -13.09 -7.32
CA THR A 34 -18.54 -14.46 -7.80
C THR A 34 -17.16 -15.09 -7.73
N LEU A 35 -16.14 -14.35 -8.18
CA LEU A 35 -14.74 -14.77 -8.12
C LEU A 35 -14.25 -14.91 -6.67
N ILE A 36 -14.54 -13.92 -5.82
CA ILE A 36 -14.13 -13.95 -4.41
C ILE A 36 -14.71 -15.18 -3.71
N ASN A 37 -16.00 -15.48 -3.94
CA ASN A 37 -16.69 -16.59 -3.29
C ASN A 37 -16.25 -17.96 -3.82
N SER A 38 -15.75 -18.06 -5.06
CA SER A 38 -15.27 -19.32 -5.63
C SER A 38 -13.79 -19.58 -5.38
N MET A 39 -13.05 -18.57 -4.92
CA MET A 39 -11.62 -18.68 -4.65
C MET A 39 -11.35 -19.48 -3.37
N ASP A 40 -10.37 -20.39 -3.41
CA ASP A 40 -9.91 -21.11 -2.24
C ASP A 40 -9.25 -20.14 -1.25
N GLN A 41 -9.91 -19.92 -0.11
CA GLN A 41 -9.45 -18.99 0.91
C GLN A 41 -8.20 -19.49 1.64
N ASN A 42 -7.93 -20.79 1.63
CA ASN A 42 -6.72 -21.34 2.24
C ASN A 42 -5.45 -20.97 1.45
N MET A 43 -5.58 -20.44 0.23
CA MET A 43 -4.43 -19.86 -0.49
C MET A 43 -3.77 -18.70 0.26
N PHE A 44 -4.50 -18.06 1.18
CA PHE A 44 -4.00 -16.97 2.01
C PHE A 44 -3.80 -17.39 3.47
N SER A 45 -3.75 -18.70 3.77
CA SER A 45 -3.37 -19.16 5.10
C SER A 45 -1.99 -18.62 5.47
N ASP A 46 -1.82 -18.18 6.72
CA ASP A 46 -0.57 -17.61 7.24
C ASP A 46 -0.08 -16.32 6.53
N PHE A 47 -0.96 -15.64 5.79
CA PHE A 47 -0.64 -14.37 5.14
C PHE A 47 -0.38 -13.23 6.14
N SER A 48 -1.10 -13.22 7.27
CA SER A 48 -1.03 -12.13 8.24
C SER A 48 0.29 -12.13 9.00
N PHE A 49 1.02 -11.01 8.92
CA PHE A 49 2.22 -10.74 9.70
C PHE A 49 2.17 -9.33 10.29
N THR A 50 2.51 -9.19 11.57
CA THR A 50 2.70 -7.88 12.21
C THR A 50 4.11 -7.78 12.77
N SER A 51 4.77 -6.66 12.50
CA SER A 51 6.08 -6.35 13.11
C SER A 51 5.88 -6.02 14.60
N PRO A 52 6.73 -6.52 15.51
CA PRO A 52 6.65 -6.17 16.93
C PRO A 52 6.72 -4.66 17.23
N ILE A 53 7.33 -3.87 16.33
CA ILE A 53 7.34 -2.42 16.44
C ILE A 53 5.95 -1.84 16.15
N MET A 54 5.24 -2.41 15.17
CA MET A 54 3.87 -2.01 14.83
C MET A 54 2.88 -2.42 15.90
N ASP A 55 3.04 -3.60 16.51
CA ASP A 55 2.17 -4.03 17.63
C ASP A 55 2.17 -3.01 18.78
N LYS A 56 3.34 -2.42 19.08
CA LYS A 56 3.47 -1.37 20.10
C LYS A 56 2.85 -0.03 19.70
N LEU A 57 2.74 0.26 18.40
CA LEU A 57 2.12 1.49 17.92
C LEU A 57 0.59 1.39 17.90
N LEU A 58 0.08 0.16 17.77
CA LEU A 58 -1.35 -0.15 17.67
C LEU A 58 -2.02 -0.44 19.03
N SER A 59 -1.24 -0.63 20.10
CA SER A 59 -1.72 -0.84 21.49
C SER A 59 -2.13 0.46 22.18
#